data_AF-A0A964K8Q7-F1
#
_entry.id   AF-A0A964K8Q7-F1
#
_cell.length_a   1.000
_cell.length_b   1.000
_cell.length_c   1.000
_cell.angle_alpha   90.00
_cell.angle_beta   90.00
_cell.angle_gamma   90.00
#
_symmetry.space_group_name_H-M   'P 1'
#
loop_
_entity.id
_entity.type
_entity.pdbx_description
1 polymer ?
#
loop_
_entity_poly.entity_id
_entity_poly.type
_entity_poly.pdbx_seq_one_letter_code
_entity_poly.pdbx_strand_id
1 'polypeptide(L)' 'MVQGRYHDLAHYRARAPYGAHANPTEEHFLPLFVALGAGGEGAKARRLHSSACFGSQRMDAYAFG' A
#
# COMPACT_ATOMS: atom_id res chain seq x y z
N MET A 1 3.75 -7.38 -12.36
CA MET A 1 2.97 -8.40 -11.63
C MET A 1 3.38 -8.31 -10.16
N VAL A 2 2.47 -7.96 -9.25
CA VAL A 2 2.72 -7.95 -7.79
C VAL A 2 2.59 -9.39 -7.28
N GLN A 3 3.54 -10.25 -7.66
CA GLN A 3 3.65 -11.58 -7.07
C GLN A 3 4.66 -11.51 -5.92
N GLY A 4 4.19 -11.70 -4.68
CA GLY A 4 5.05 -12.13 -3.57
C GLY A 4 5.58 -11.07 -2.60
N ARG A 5 5.29 -9.77 -2.75
CA ARG A 5 5.75 -8.73 -1.80
C ARG A 5 4.82 -8.48 -0.61
N TYR A 6 3.88 -9.40 -0.33
CA TYR A 6 2.96 -9.27 0.81
C TYR A 6 3.69 -9.12 2.14
N HIS A 7 4.78 -9.87 2.32
CA HIS A 7 5.61 -9.75 3.51
C HIS A 7 6.24 -8.35 3.64
N ASP A 8 6.70 -7.76 2.54
CA ASP A 8 7.22 -6.39 2.57
C ASP A 8 6.15 -5.37 2.92
N LEU A 9 4.92 -5.58 2.42
CA LEU A 9 3.79 -4.71 2.71
C LEU A 9 3.39 -4.83 4.18
N ALA A 10 3.28 -6.05 4.72
CA ALA A 10 2.97 -6.30 6.13
C ALA A 10 4.04 -5.74 7.09
N HIS A 11 5.30 -5.70 6.64
CA HIS A 11 6.42 -5.15 7.41
C HIS A 11 6.89 -3.77 6.91
N TYR A 12 6.01 -3.01 6.25
CA TYR A 12 6.39 -1.77 5.56
C TYR A 12 7.06 -0.76 6.50
N ARG A 13 6.64 -0.68 7.77
CA ARG A 13 7.23 0.23 8.77
C ARG A 13 8.75 0.06 8.91
N ALA A 14 9.21 -1.20 8.87
CA ALA A 14 10.61 -1.56 9.08
C ALA A 14 11.38 -1.75 7.77
N ARG A 15 10.70 -2.18 6.69
CA ARG A 15 11.35 -2.49 5.41
C ARG A 15 11.39 -1.30 4.44
N ALA A 16 10.45 -0.36 4.57
CA ALA A 16 10.49 0.86 3.77
C ALA A 16 11.46 1.87 4.41
N PRO A 17 12.31 2.57 3.63
CA PRO A 17 13.32 3.50 4.15
C PRO A 17 12.78 4.55 5.14
N TYR A 18 11.51 4.93 5.00
CA TYR A 18 10.83 5.90 5.85
C TYR A 18 9.43 5.44 6.29
N GLY A 19 9.19 4.13 6.40
CA GLY A 19 7.84 3.58 6.62
C GLY A 19 7.13 4.15 7.84
N ALA A 20 7.80 4.12 9.00
CA ALA A 20 7.27 4.69 10.25
C ALA A 20 7.22 6.22 10.28
N HIS A 21 8.04 6.92 9.48
CA HIS A 21 7.99 8.38 9.39
C HIS A 21 6.84 8.84 8.47
N ALA A 22 6.66 8.17 7.33
CA ALA A 22 5.60 8.45 6.37
C ALA A 22 4.21 8.07 6.91
N ASN A 23 4.14 7.07 7.80
CA ASN A 23 2.93 6.66 8.50
C ASN A 23 3.26 6.53 9.99
N PRO A 24 3.21 7.63 10.78
CA PRO A 24 3.49 7.60 12.22
C PRO A 24 2.64 6.56 12.95
N THR A 25 1.38 6.49 12.54
CA THR A 25 0.35 5.56 12.98
C THR A 25 -0.22 4.81 11.77
N GLU A 26 -0.97 3.73 12.01
CA GLU A 26 -1.34 2.75 10.98
C GLU A 26 -2.58 3.12 10.15
N GLU A 27 -3.43 4.02 10.65
CA GLU A 27 -4.79 4.25 10.16
C GLU A 27 -4.89 4.61 8.68
N HIS A 28 -3.92 5.34 8.14
CA HIS A 28 -3.92 5.75 6.74
C HIS A 28 -3.46 4.65 5.79
N PHE A 29 -2.68 3.67 6.29
CA PHE A 29 -2.14 2.58 5.47
C PHE A 29 -3.00 1.30 5.58
N LEU A 30 -3.69 1.08 6.70
CA LEU A 30 -4.57 -0.08 6.92
C LEU A 30 -5.63 -0.35 5.83
N PRO A 31 -6.31 0.67 5.26
CA PRO A 31 -7.31 0.44 4.23
C PRO A 31 -6.79 -0.31 3.00
N LEU A 32 -5.50 -0.19 2.70
CA LEU A 32 -4.86 -0.90 1.58
C LEU A 32 -4.93 -2.43 1.78
N PHE A 33 -4.74 -2.91 3.00
CA PHE A 33 -4.78 -4.35 3.30
C PHE A 33 -6.21 -4.90 3.27
N VAL A 34 -7.20 -4.10 3.64
CA VAL A 34 -8.62 -4.48 3.55
C VAL A 34 -9.00 -4.70 2.09
N ALA A 35 -8.68 -3.74 1.22
CA ALA A 35 -8.95 -3.85 -0.21
C ALA A 35 -8.18 -5.02 -0.85
N LEU A 36 -6.93 -5.25 -0.42
CA LEU A 36 -6.11 -6.37 -0.88
C LEU A 36 -6.71 -7.72 -0.48
N GLY A 37 -7.13 -7.87 0.78
CA GLY A 37 -7.77 -9.09 1.27
C GLY A 37 -9.12 -9.36 0.59
N ALA A 38 -9.90 -8.31 0.33
CA ALA A 38 -11.17 -8.40 -0.39
C ALA A 38 -11.02 -8.86 -1.85
N GLY A 39 -9.86 -8.63 -2.48
CA GLY A 39 -9.57 -9.10 -3.83
C GLY A 39 -9.48 -10.62 -3.97
N GLY A 40 -9.28 -11.35 -2.85
CA GLY A 40 -9.17 -12.81 -2.84
C GLY A 40 -7.77 -13.35 -3.18
N GLU A 41 -7.65 -14.68 -3.14
CA GLU A 41 -6.39 -15.36 -3.43
C GLU A 41 -5.96 -15.12 -4.89
N GLY A 42 -4.69 -14.74 -5.08
CA GLY A 42 -4.14 -14.47 -6.42
C GLY A 42 -4.58 -13.14 -7.04
N ALA A 43 -5.29 -12.27 -6.30
CA ALA A 43 -5.71 -10.95 -6.77
C ALA A 43 -4.53 -10.13 -7.31
N LYS A 44 -4.72 -9.52 -8.48
CA LYS A 44 -3.68 -8.69 -9.10
C LYS A 44 -3.89 -7.24 -8.72
N ALA A 45 -2.84 -6.62 -8.19
CA ALA A 45 -2.83 -5.19 -7.97
C ALA A 45 -2.68 -4.44 -9.30
N ARG A 46 -3.57 -3.48 -9.56
CA ARG A 46 -3.47 -2.52 -10.66
C ARG A 46 -3.51 -1.11 -10.12
N ARG A 47 -2.50 -0.31 -10.42
CA ARG A 47 -2.47 1.11 -10.06
C ARG A 47 -3.39 1.90 -10.98
N LEU A 48 -4.38 2.58 -10.40
CA LEU A 48 -5.36 3.41 -11.09
C LEU A 48 -4.89 4.85 -11.23
N HIS A 49 -4.25 5.37 -10.17
CA HIS A 49 -3.81 6.75 -10.09
C HIS A 49 -2.49 6.84 -9.33
N SER A 50 -1.68 7.85 -9.64
CA SER A 50 -0.40 8.11 -8.99
C SER A 50 -0.07 9.59 -9.06
N SER A 51 -0.26 10.31 -7.95
CA SER A 51 0.20 11.69 -7.80
C SER A 51 0.69 11.96 -6.38
N ALA A 52 1.30 13.13 -6.18
CA ALA A 52 1.68 13.60 -4.85
C ALA A 52 1.25 15.06 -4.69
N CYS A 53 0.89 15.42 -3.46
CA CYS A 53 0.54 16.77 -3.05
C CYS A 53 1.37 17.17 -1.82
N PHE A 54 1.57 18.48 -1.61
CA PHE A 54 2.22 19.02 -0.41
C PHE A 54 3.59 18.39 -0.09
N GLY A 55 4.34 18.00 -1.13
CA GLY A 55 5.67 17.39 -1.02
C GLY A 55 5.67 15.90 -0.65
N SER A 56 4.86 15.47 0.30
CA SER A 56 4.92 14.09 0.86
C SER A 56 3.60 13.32 0.82
N GLN A 57 2.45 13.96 0.59
CA GLN A 57 1.16 13.28 0.58
C GLN A 57 0.97 12.51 -0.73
N ARG A 58 0.93 11.18 -0.64
CA ARG A 58 0.72 10.30 -1.79
C ARG A 58 -0.77 10.13 -2.04
N MET A 59 -1.17 10.24 -3.31
CA MET A 59 -2.54 10.05 -3.78
C MET A 59 -2.63 8.81 -4.67
N ASP A 60 -1.86 7.77 -4.36
CA ASP A 60 -1.88 6.55 -5.16
C ASP A 60 -3.20 5.80 -4.94
N ALA A 61 -3.83 5.34 -6.02
CA ALA A 61 -5.03 4.50 -5.95
C ALA A 61 -4.77 3.15 -6.61
N TYR A 62 -5.24 2.07 -5.99
CA TYR A 62 -5.05 0.70 -6.47
C TYR A 62 -6.38 -0.05 -6.50
N ALA A 63 -6.56 -0.87 -7.53
CA ALA A 63 -7.61 -1.88 -7.62
C ALA A 63 -6.99 -3.26 -7.43
N PHE A 64 -7.75 -4.15 -6.79
CA PHE A 64 -7.38 -5.56 -6.57
C PHE A 64 -8.51 -6.43 -7.11
N GLY A 65 -8.18 -7.35 -8.02
CA GLY A 65 -9.09 -8.30 -8.66
C GLY A 65 -8.45 -9.00 -9.85
#